data_AF-A0A536L939-F1
#
_entry.id   AF-A0A536L939-F1
#
_cell.length_a   1.000
_cell.length_b   1.000
_cell.length_c   1.000
_cell.angle_alpha   90.00
_cell.angle_beta   90.00
_cell.angle_gamma   90.00
#
_symmetry.space_group_name_H-M   'P 1'
#
loop_
_entity.id
_entity.type
_entity.pdbx_description
1 polymer ?
#
loop_
_entity_poly.entity_id
_entity_poly.type
_entity_poly.pdbx_seq_one_letter_code
_entity_poly.pdbx_strand_id
1 'polypeptide(L)'
;MILVDGASVDATIEVARHHWPSIRVIRQTGKGKGAALRQGFSHSTGDLIVAIDADGSMDPGEMGVFVALLALGFDYVKGSRMLPEGG
;
A
#
# COMPACT_ATOMS: atom_id res chain seq x y z
N MET A 1 -3.37 4.75 7.16
CA MET A 1 -2.78 4.68 5.81
C MET A 1 -1.50 5.52 5.75
N ILE A 2 -0.48 5.00 5.09
CA ILE A 2 0.78 5.70 4.81
C ILE A 2 0.88 5.91 3.30
N LEU A 3 1.14 7.14 2.87
CA LEU A 3 1.47 7.47 1.49
C LEU A 3 2.96 7.82 1.43
N VAL A 4 3.72 7.11 0.60
CA VAL A 4 5.13 7.45 0.32
C VAL A 4 5.18 8.20 -1.01
N ASP A 5 5.44 9.51 -0.94
CA ASP A 5 5.49 10.40 -2.10
C ASP A 5 6.87 10.38 -2.76
N GLY A 6 6.90 9.98 -4.04
CA GLY A 6 8.10 9.89 -4.88
C GLY A 6 8.57 11.22 -5.47
N ALA A 7 8.30 12.34 -4.80
CA ALA A 7 8.47 13.71 -5.31
C ALA A 7 7.47 14.07 -6.42
N SER A 8 6.18 13.84 -6.19
CA SER A 8 5.13 14.38 -7.06
C SER A 8 5.25 15.90 -7.20
N VAL A 9 4.97 16.39 -8.40
CA VAL A 9 4.94 17.82 -8.77
C VAL A 9 3.52 18.32 -9.08
N ASP A 10 2.54 17.45 -8.90
CA ASP A 10 1.12 17.71 -9.07
C ASP A 10 0.42 17.78 -7.70
N ALA A 11 -0.92 17.74 -7.71
CA ALA A 11 -1.74 17.84 -6.51
C ALA A 11 -1.83 16.54 -5.69
N THR A 12 -1.02 15.49 -5.95
CA THR A 12 -1.12 14.16 -5.30
C THR A 12 -1.29 14.25 -3.78
N ILE A 13 -0.42 15.01 -3.10
CA ILE A 13 -0.45 15.13 -1.63
C ILE A 13 -1.68 15.89 -1.15
N GLU A 14 -2.07 16.94 -1.86
CA GLU A 14 -3.24 17.75 -1.52
C GLU A 14 -4.52 16.91 -1.60
N VAL A 15 -4.72 16.24 -2.74
CA VAL A 15 -5.86 15.36 -2.99
C VAL A 15 -5.90 14.22 -1.98
N ALA A 16 -4.76 13.59 -1.69
CA ALA A 16 -4.69 12.52 -0.69
C ALA A 16 -5.12 12.99 0.69
N ARG A 17 -4.69 14.18 1.13
CA ARG A 17 -5.09 14.77 2.42
C ARG A 17 -6.54 15.22 2.43
N HIS A 18 -7.08 15.67 1.29
CA HIS A 18 -8.48 16.03 1.18
C HIS A 18 -9.40 14.83 1.42
N HIS A 19 -9.12 13.71 0.75
CA HIS A 19 -9.91 12.48 0.91
C HIS A 19 -9.62 11.73 2.19
N TRP A 20 -8.40 11.84 2.72
CA TRP A 20 -7.98 11.19 3.96
C TRP A 20 -7.18 12.15 4.84
N PRO A 21 -7.86 13.00 5.65
CA PRO A 21 -7.19 14.03 6.46
C PRO A 21 -6.14 13.50 7.44
N SER A 22 -6.29 12.26 7.93
CA SER A 22 -5.35 11.61 8.84
C SER A 22 -4.22 10.84 8.14
N ILE A 23 -4.04 11.01 6.83
CA ILE A 23 -3.05 10.25 6.06
C ILE A 23 -1.64 10.69 6.44
N ARG A 24 -0.78 9.70 6.73
CA ARG A 24 0.62 9.96 7.02
C ARG A 24 1.39 10.00 5.70
N VAL A 25 1.82 11.19 5.29
CA VAL A 25 2.62 11.37 4.07
C VAL A 25 4.10 11.38 4.43
N ILE A 26 4.86 10.55 3.73
CA ILE A 26 6.30 10.42 3.90
C ILE A 26 6.95 10.76 2.56
N ARG A 27 7.91 11.68 2.56
CA ARG A 27 8.69 11.97 1.35
C ARG A 27 9.72 10.86 1.12
N GLN A 28 9.70 10.26 -0.07
CA GLN A 28 10.61 9.18 -0.44
C GLN A 28 12.07 9.66 -0.41
N THR A 29 12.94 8.80 0.11
CA THR A 29 14.38 8.88 -0.04
C THR A 29 14.85 7.82 -1.04
N GLY A 30 15.84 8.15 -1.88
CA GLY A 30 16.26 7.29 -2.99
C GLY A 30 15.26 7.28 -4.15
N LYS A 31 15.35 6.28 -5.03
CA LYS A 31 14.55 6.19 -6.27
C LYS A 31 13.88 4.83 -6.44
N GLY A 32 12.75 4.83 -7.13
CA GLY A 32 12.02 3.63 -7.55
C GLY A 32 11.10 3.04 -6.49
N LYS A 33 10.19 2.17 -6.93
CA LYS A 33 9.12 1.55 -6.12
C LYS A 33 9.66 0.77 -4.90
N GLY A 34 10.74 0.02 -5.08
CA GLY A 34 11.33 -0.76 -3.98
C GLY A 34 11.85 0.11 -2.83
N ALA A 35 12.38 1.30 -3.11
CA ALA A 35 12.80 2.24 -2.07
C ALA A 35 11.59 2.82 -1.33
N ALA A 36 10.51 3.16 -2.06
CA ALA A 36 9.26 3.61 -1.47
C ALA A 36 8.66 2.54 -0.54
N LEU A 37 8.57 1.28 -0.98
CA LEU A 37 8.03 0.17 -0.18
C LEU A 37 8.83 -0.05 1.10
N ARG A 38 10.17 -0.11 1.03
CA ARG A 38 11.01 -0.27 2.23
C ARG A 38 10.80 0.85 3.23
N GLN A 39 10.71 2.10 2.76
CA GLN A 39 10.46 3.25 3.61
C GLN A 39 9.04 3.25 4.20
N GLY A 40 8.04 2.82 3.44
CA GLY A 40 6.68 2.62 3.93
C GLY A 40 6.63 1.57 5.04
N PHE A 41 7.28 0.43 4.84
CA PHE A 41 7.36 -0.64 5.83
C PHE A 41 8.06 -0.19 7.11
N SER A 42 9.17 0.56 7.02
CA SER A 42 9.89 1.04 8.21
C SER A 42 9.11 2.04 9.06
N HIS A 43 8.05 2.66 8.51
CA HIS A 43 7.18 3.61 9.23
C HIS A 43 5.81 3.03 9.58
N SER A 44 5.54 1.80 9.13
CA SER A 44 4.33 1.05 9.45
C SER A 44 4.39 0.53 10.87
N THR A 45 3.23 0.49 11.53
CA THR A 45 3.12 0.15 12.97
C THR A 45 2.00 -0.85 13.25
N GLY A 46 1.25 -1.27 12.22
CA GLY A 46 0.21 -2.26 12.37
C GLY A 46 0.78 -3.68 12.35
N ASP A 47 0.05 -4.61 12.96
CA ASP A 47 0.40 -6.04 12.97
C ASP A 47 0.32 -6.66 11.57
N LEU A 48 -0.59 -6.12 10.74
CA LEU A 48 -0.73 -6.48 9.33
C LEU A 48 -0.37 -5.28 8.45
N ILE A 49 0.44 -5.52 7.43
CA ILE A 49 0.85 -4.51 6.46
C ILE A 49 0.37 -4.95 5.08
N VAL A 50 -0.50 -4.14 4.47
CA VAL A 50 -0.93 -4.31 3.08
C VAL A 50 -0.30 -3.20 2.24
N ALA A 51 0.39 -3.61 1.16
CA ALA A 51 0.91 -2.69 0.16
C ALA A 51 0.03 -2.72 -1.09
N ILE A 52 -0.37 -1.55 -1.58
CA ILE A 52 -1.22 -1.38 -2.76
C ILE A 52 -0.67 -0.26 -3.64
N ASP A 53 -0.79 -0.40 -4.97
CA ASP A 53 -0.41 0.63 -5.93
C ASP A 53 -1.50 1.70 -6.05
N ALA A 54 -1.09 2.96 -6.23
CA ALA A 54 -2.01 4.10 -6.30
C ALA A 54 -2.65 4.30 -7.69
N ASP A 55 -2.31 3.47 -8.68
CA ASP A 55 -2.79 3.58 -10.08
C ASP A 55 -4.13 2.87 -10.33
N GLY A 56 -4.69 2.23 -9.31
CA GLY A 56 -5.96 1.50 -9.40
C GLY A 56 -5.85 0.14 -10.12
N SER A 57 -4.64 -0.35 -10.39
CA SER A 57 -4.43 -1.67 -10.99
C SER A 57 -4.71 -2.85 -10.04
N MET A 58 -4.93 -2.56 -8.76
CA MET A 58 -5.27 -3.51 -7.70
C MET A 58 -6.60 -3.09 -7.08
N ASP A 59 -7.54 -4.02 -6.92
CA ASP A 59 -8.83 -3.74 -6.28
C ASP A 59 -8.67 -3.74 -4.75
N PRO A 60 -8.87 -2.59 -4.06
CA PRO A 60 -8.85 -2.55 -2.60
C PRO A 60 -9.92 -3.44 -1.95
N GLY A 61 -10.98 -3.80 -2.67
CA GLY A 61 -12.04 -4.70 -2.21
C GLY A 61 -11.54 -6.11 -1.88
N GLU A 62 -10.46 -6.55 -2.50
CA GLU A 62 -9.85 -7.87 -2.27
C GLU A 62 -9.03 -7.93 -0.96
N MET A 63 -8.70 -6.77 -0.39
CA MET A 63 -7.88 -6.67 0.82
C MET A 63 -8.44 -7.50 1.99
N GLY A 64 -9.76 -7.57 2.11
CA GLY A 64 -10.42 -8.35 3.16
C GLY A 64 -10.08 -9.84 3.11
N VAL A 65 -10.01 -10.42 1.90
CA VAL A 65 -9.63 -11.82 1.70
C VAL A 65 -8.19 -12.07 2.13
N PHE A 66 -7.27 -11.17 1.76
CA PHE A 66 -5.86 -11.29 2.12
C PHE A 66 -5.64 -11.17 3.64
N VAL A 67 -6.33 -10.21 4.28
CA VAL A 67 -6.28 -10.04 5.74
C VAL A 67 -6.85 -11.27 6.47
N ALA A 68 -7.95 -11.84 5.96
CA ALA A 68 -8.53 -13.05 6.53
C ALA A 68 -7.56 -14.24 6.45
N LEU A 69 -6.86 -14.41 5.32
CA LEU A 69 -5.82 -15.43 5.19
C LEU A 69 -4.67 -15.20 6.18
N LEU A 70 -4.17 -13.96 6.32
CA LEU A 70 -3.13 -13.67 7.33
C LEU A 70 -3.62 -14.01 8.75
N ALA A 71 -4.89 -13.72 9.08
CA ALA A 71 -5.47 -14.05 10.37
C ALA A 71 -5.61 -15.56 10.64
N LEU A 72 -5.63 -16.39 9.60
CA LEU A 72 -5.60 -17.86 9.71
C LEU A 72 -4.18 -18.42 9.99
N GLY A 73 -3.17 -17.56 10.10
CA GLY A 73 -1.80 -17.93 10.47
C GLY A 73 -0.84 -18.06 9.28
N PHE A 74 -1.21 -17.57 8.09
CA PHE A 74 -0.27 -17.45 6.99
C PHE A 74 0.66 -16.25 7.21
N ASP A 75 1.97 -16.43 7.01
CA ASP A 75 2.95 -15.36 7.22
C ASP A 75 2.96 -14.31 6.10
N TYR A 76 2.54 -14.71 4.89
CA TYR A 76 2.57 -13.86 3.71
C TYR A 76 1.50 -14.27 2.70
N VAL A 77 0.77 -13.29 2.18
CA VAL A 77 -0.27 -13.46 1.17
C VAL A 77 -0.02 -12.50 0.03
N LYS A 78 -0.18 -12.97 -1.20
CA LYS A 78 0.09 -12.20 -2.41
C LYS A 78 -1.00 -12.43 -3.45
N GLY A 79 -1.55 -11.34 -3.97
CA GLY A 79 -2.40 -11.35 -5.17
C GLY A 79 -1.64 -11.84 -6.41
N SER A 80 -2.27 -12.68 -7.21
CA SER A 80 -1.74 -13.24 -8.43
C SER A 80 -2.81 -13.41 -9.50
N ARG A 81 -2.78 -12.51 -10.50
CA ARG A 81 -3.56 -12.59 -11.76
C ARG A 81 -3.44 -13.90 -12.56
N MET A 82 -2.51 -14.77 -12.20
CA MET A 82 -2.22 -16.02 -12.92
C MET A 82 -2.82 -17.26 -12.25
N LEU A 83 -3.45 -17.13 -11.08
CA LEU A 83 -4.08 -18.25 -10.38
C LEU A 83 -5.58 -18.34 -10.72
N PRO A 84 -6.19 -19.54 -10.62
CA PRO A 84 -7.59 -19.78 -11.04
C PRO A 84 -8.64 -18.91 -10.35
N GLU A 85 -8.31 -18.35 -9.18
CA GLU A 85 -9.14 -17.39 -8.42
C GLU A 85 -8.37 -16.07 -8.17
N GLY A 86 -7.43 -15.77 -9.05
CA GLY A 86 -6.46 -14.69 -8.87
C GLY A 86 -7.04 -13.29 -8.94
N GLY A 87 -6.96 -12.56 -7.82
CA GLY A 87 -6.84 -11.09 -7.79
C GLY A 87 -5.39 -10.67 -8.00
#